data_AF-A0A8E2WFX1-F1
#
_entry.id   AF-A0A8E2WFX1-F1
#
_cell.length_a   1.000
_cell.length_b   1.000
_cell.length_c   1.000
_cell.angle_alpha   90.00
_cell.angle_beta   90.00
_cell.angle_gamma   90.00
#
_symmetry.space_group_name_H-M   'P 1'
#
loop_
_entity.id
_entity.type
_entity.pdbx_description
1 polymer ?
#
loop_
_entity_poly.entity_id
_entity_poly.type
_entity_poly.pdbx_seq_one_letter_code
_entity_poly.pdbx_strand_id
1 'polypeptide(L)' 'MTMLKVLKAFNTRVQRFKAGDEIPDDTDLSPHPVGGLTERGFLQAPSAPKSAKSKQAEMPAEQA' A
#
# COMPACT_ATOMS: atom_id res chain seq x y z
N MET A 1 14.79 -8.41 8.47
CA MET A 1 13.44 -7.81 8.31
C MET A 1 13.47 -6.85 7.13
N THR A 2 12.61 -7.07 6.14
CA THR A 2 12.32 -6.06 5.12
C THR A 2 11.30 -5.09 5.70
N MET A 3 11.52 -3.78 5.55
CA MET A 3 10.59 -2.74 5.98
C MET A 3 9.98 -2.05 4.77
N LEU A 4 8.68 -1.81 4.82
CA LEU A 4 7.91 -1.12 3.79
C LEU A 4 7.64 0.30 4.25
N LYS A 5 7.91 1.25 3.37
CA LYS A 5 7.62 2.66 3.65
C LYS A 5 6.23 3.01 3.13
N VAL A 6 5.40 3.60 3.97
CA VAL A 6 4.07 4.05 3.58
C VAL A 6 4.20 5.34 2.79
N LEU A 7 3.82 5.33 1.52
CA LEU A 7 3.87 6.51 0.65
C LEU A 7 2.60 7.34 0.77
N LYS A 8 1.47 6.71 1.10
CA LYS A 8 0.16 7.34 1.20
C LYS A 8 -0.60 6.77 2.38
N ALA A 9 -1.28 7.63 3.13
CA ALA A 9 -2.04 7.19 4.29
C ALA A 9 -3.15 6.19 3.89
N PHE A 10 -3.27 5.09 4.62
CA PHE A 10 -4.32 4.08 4.45
C PHE A 10 -4.70 3.48 5.79
N ASN A 11 -5.87 2.85 5.83
CA ASN A 11 -6.37 2.19 7.03
C ASN A 11 -6.45 0.69 6.76
N THR A 12 -5.98 -0.10 7.71
CA THR A 12 -6.24 -1.54 7.77
C THR A 12 -7.37 -1.79 8.77
N ARG A 13 -7.76 -3.06 8.92
CA ARG A 13 -8.69 -3.45 9.99
C ARG A 13 -8.12 -3.21 11.39
N VAL A 14 -6.80 -3.24 11.53
CA VAL A 14 -6.12 -3.23 12.84
C VAL A 14 -5.67 -1.83 13.21
N GLN A 15 -5.17 -1.05 12.25
CA GLN A 15 -4.61 0.28 12.53
C GLN A 15 -4.64 1.23 11.33
N ARG A 16 -4.28 2.49 11.60
CA ARG A 16 -4.22 3.56 10.60
C ARG A 16 -2.77 3.93 10.34
N PHE A 17 -2.34 3.86 9.08
CA PHE A 17 -0.99 4.25 8.67
C PHE A 17 -0.98 5.62 8.02
N LYS A 18 0.08 6.38 8.30
CA LYS A 18 0.30 7.71 7.72
C LYS A 18 1.36 7.64 6.62
N ALA A 19 1.33 8.60 5.70
CA ALA A 19 2.42 8.75 4.74
C ALA A 19 3.73 9.07 5.49
N GLY A 20 4.80 8.38 5.13
CA GLY A 20 6.12 8.45 5.77
C GLY A 20 6.36 7.38 6.86
N ASP A 21 5.32 6.66 7.27
CA ASP A 21 5.42 5.61 8.28
C ASP A 21 6.22 4.40 7.77
N GLU A 22 6.94 3.71 8.65
CA GLU A 22 7.71 2.52 8.32
C GLU A 22 7.11 1.31 9.01
N ILE A 23 6.67 0.34 8.21
CA ILE A 23 5.99 -0.85 8.70
C ILE A 23 6.80 -2.11 8.37
N PRO A 24 6.88 -3.09 9.28
CA PRO A 24 7.48 -4.38 8.94
C PRO A 24 6.63 -5.11 7.90
N ASP A 25 7.27 -5.88 7.01
CA ASP A 25 6.57 -6.70 5.99
C ASP A 25 5.60 -7.74 6.60
N ASP A 26 5.82 -8.13 7.86
CA ASP A 26 4.97 -9.04 8.63
C ASP A 26 3.71 -8.37 9.22
N THR A 27 3.53 -7.06 9.00
CA THR A 27 2.37 -6.34 9.54
C THR A 27 1.08 -6.84 8.90
N ASP A 28 0.04 -7.05 9.71
CA ASP A 28 -1.28 -7.38 9.17
C ASP A 28 -1.87 -6.18 8.40
N LEU A 29 -1.91 -6.32 7.07
CA LEU A 29 -2.46 -5.33 6.15
C LEU A 29 -3.89 -5.64 5.68
N SER A 30 -4.52 -6.63 6.32
CA SER A 30 -5.87 -7.08 6.00
C SER A 30 -6.88 -5.91 6.01
N PRO A 31 -7.72 -5.79 4.96
CA PRO A 31 -8.00 -6.79 3.92
C PRO A 31 -7.13 -6.68 2.66
N HIS A 32 -6.17 -5.75 2.59
CA HIS A 32 -5.42 -5.49 1.37
C HIS A 32 -4.08 -6.25 1.37
N PRO A 33 -3.76 -7.04 0.33
CA PRO A 33 -2.44 -7.66 0.23
C PRO A 33 -1.36 -6.58 0.00
N VAL A 34 -0.16 -6.82 0.54
CA VAL A 34 1.02 -5.94 0.38
C VAL A 34 1.25 -5.59 -1.10
N GLY A 35 1.13 -6.57 -1.99
CA GLY A 35 1.24 -6.38 -3.45
C GLY A 35 0.23 -5.38 -3.99
N GLY A 36 -1.04 -5.49 -3.59
CA GLY A 36 -2.09 -4.56 -4.01
C GLY A 36 -1.89 -3.14 -3.46
N LEU A 37 -1.33 -2.99 -2.26
CA LEU A 37 -0.97 -1.69 -1.71
C LEU A 37 0.24 -1.07 -2.41
N THR A 38 1.20 -1.91 -2.81
CA THR A 38 2.39 -1.50 -3.56
C THR A 38 2.03 -1.07 -4.99
N GLU A 39 1.23 -1.87 -5.71
CA GLU A 39 0.73 -1.55 -7.06
C GLU A 39 -0.09 -0.25 -7.09
N ARG A 40 -0.88 0.00 -6.04
CA ARG A 40 -1.68 1.21 -5.90
C ARG A 40 -0.89 2.42 -5.38
N GLY A 41 0.40 2.25 -5.08
CA GLY A 41 1.29 3.31 -4.60
C GLY A 41 1.04 3.77 -3.15
N PHE A 42 0.43 2.91 -2.32
CA PHE A 42 0.30 3.15 -0.88
C PHE A 42 1.56 2.75 -0.12
N LEU A 43 2.27 1.72 -0.57
CA LEU A 43 3.54 1.26 -0.01
C LEU A 43 4.67 1.39 -1.03
N GLN A 44 5.87 1.65 -0.53
CA GLN A 44 7.09 1.61 -1.31
C GLN A 44 7.46 0.15 -1.56
N ALA A 45 7.58 -0.22 -2.83
CA ALA A 45 8.06 -1.55 -3.20
C ALA A 45 9.41 -1.82 -2.52
N PRO A 46 9.64 -2.99 -1.92
CA PRO A 46 10.96 -3.37 -1.46
C PRO A 46 11.87 -3.27 -2.68
N SER A 47 12.98 -2.53 -2.57
CA SER A 47 13.86 -2.11 -3.69
C SER A 47 14.28 -3.29 -4.59
N ALA A 48 13.41 -3.68 -5.50
CA ALA A 48 13.69 -4.44 -6.69
C ALA A 48 13.76 -3.41 -7.83
N PRO A 49 14.81 -3.42 -8.64
CA PRO A 49 15.00 -2.38 -9.64
C PRO A 49 13.90 -2.50 -10.71
N LYS A 50 13.21 -1.38 -10.96
CA LYS A 50 12.37 -1.06 -12.12
C LYS A 50 10.98 -1.71 -12.15
N SER A 51 9.95 -0.88 -11.96
CA SER A 51 9.09 -0.45 -13.06
C SER A 51 8.09 0.60 -12.58
N ALA A 52 8.28 1.82 -13.05
CA ALA A 52 7.21 2.80 -13.10
C ALA A 52 6.11 2.25 -14.02
N LYS A 53 4.97 1.84 -13.46
CA LYS A 53 3.71 1.64 -14.19
C LYS A 53 2.57 1.90 -13.22
N SER A 54 2.11 3.15 -13.16
CA SER A 54 1.00 3.69 -13.96
C SER A 54 -0.37 3.19 -13.53
N LYS A 55 -1.25 4.16 -13.24
CA LYS A 55 -2.71 4.14 -13.44
C LYS A 55 -3.53 3.21 -12.53
N GLN A 56 -4.25 3.79 -11.57
CA GLN A 56 -5.63 4.28 -11.76
C GLN A 56 -6.21 4.66 -10.40
N ALA A 57 -6.40 5.97 -10.21
CA ALA A 57 -7.48 6.46 -9.39
C ALA A 57 -8.73 6.36 -10.27
N GLU A 58 -9.49 5.29 -10.13
CA GLU A 58 -10.92 5.34 -10.40
C GLU A 58 -11.61 4.46 -9.36
N MET A 59 -12.38 5.12 -8.52
CA MET A 59 -13.22 4.54 -7.50
C MET A 59 -14.36 3.79 -8.22
N PRO A 60 -14.67 2.52 -7.93
CA PRO A 60 -16.02 2.06 -8.18
C PRO A 60 -16.86 2.62 -7.03
N ALA A 61 -17.41 3.82 -7.21
CA ALA A 61 -18.59 4.20 -6.47
C ALA A 61 -19.75 3.44 -7.12
N GLU A 62 -20.10 2.34 -6.47
CA GLU A 62 -21.45 1.81 -6.24
C GLU A 62 -22.53 2.13 -7.28
N GLN A 63 -23.07 1.04 -7.83
CA GLN A 63 -24.29 0.95 -8.63
C GLN A 63 -25.50 1.62 -7.96
N ALA A 64 -26.29 2.34 -8.76
CA ALA A 64 -27.76 2.40 -8.67
C ALA A 64 -28.34 2.72 -10.05
#